data_AF-A0A430F4K0-F1
#
_entry.id   AF-A0A430F4K0-F1
#
_cell.length_a   1.000
_cell.length_b   1.000
_cell.length_c   1.000
_cell.angle_alpha   90.00
_cell.angle_beta   90.00
_cell.angle_gamma   90.00
#
_symmetry.space_group_name_H-M   'P 1'
#
loop_
_entity.id
_entity.type
_entity.pdbx_description
1 polymer ?
#
loop_
_entity_poly.entity_id
_entity_poly.type
_entity_poly.pdbx_seq_one_letter_code
_entity_poly.pdbx_strand_id
1 'polypeptide(L)'
;MNLLEETLADIKRYGYTTAGVLYVGSEDGRVQMTWEQAEPFLNVNYDAGYGAQEIVKDLCVRFKGGAMLIRHEYDGKEWWRFVPAPNMHGAPFKIVKGEYKSLADVNYPMGIPVNTKVED
;
A
#
# COMPACT_ATOMS: atom_id res chain seq x y z
N MET A 1 -8.40 -12.68 13.81
CA MET A 1 -8.65 -11.34 13.26
C MET A 1 -9.59 -11.46 12.07
N ASN A 2 -10.29 -10.41 11.65
CA ASN A 2 -11.11 -10.43 10.44
C ASN A 2 -10.49 -9.52 9.38
N LEU A 3 -10.17 -10.09 8.20
CA LEU A 3 -9.45 -9.39 7.13
C LEU A 3 -10.26 -8.22 6.53
N LEU A 4 -11.58 -8.36 6.41
CA LEU A 4 -12.43 -7.27 5.90
C LEU A 4 -12.48 -6.10 6.88
N GLU A 5 -12.66 -6.37 8.17
CA GLU A 5 -12.72 -5.33 9.20
C GLU A 5 -11.42 -4.52 9.28
N GLU A 6 -10.25 -5.17 9.28
CA GLU A 6 -8.96 -4.46 9.25
C GLU A 6 -8.76 -3.68 7.95
N THR A 7 -9.20 -4.22 6.80
CA THR A 7 -9.08 -3.56 5.51
C THR A 7 -9.91 -2.28 5.49
N LEU A 8 -11.15 -2.34 5.97
CA LEU A 8 -12.04 -1.18 6.10
C LEU A 8 -11.47 -0.13 7.07
N ALA A 9 -10.90 -0.59 8.20
CA ALA A 9 -10.27 0.29 9.17
C ALA A 9 -9.09 1.04 8.57
N ASP A 10 -8.19 0.38 7.83
CA ASP A 10 -7.04 1.03 7.20
C ASP A 10 -7.44 1.90 6.01
N ILE A 11 -8.41 1.49 5.18
CA ILE A 11 -9.00 2.36 4.14
C ILE A 11 -9.45 3.69 4.76
N LYS A 12 -10.21 3.63 5.86
CA LYS A 12 -10.71 4.80 6.57
C LYS A 12 -9.57 5.59 7.23
N ARG A 13 -8.60 4.91 7.84
CA ARG A 13 -7.44 5.53 8.52
C ARG A 13 -6.67 6.46 7.60
N TYR A 14 -6.51 6.09 6.32
CA TYR A 14 -5.81 6.90 5.32
C TYR A 14 -6.72 7.85 4.52
N GLY A 15 -7.99 8.01 4.92
CA GLY A 15 -8.93 8.96 4.32
C GLY A 15 -9.55 8.51 3.00
N TYR A 16 -9.52 7.20 2.71
CA TYR A 16 -10.15 6.63 1.53
C TYR A 16 -11.51 6.01 1.86
N THR A 17 -12.24 5.64 0.81
CA THR A 17 -13.51 4.91 0.88
C THR A 17 -13.49 3.74 -0.10
N THR A 18 -14.36 2.76 0.10
CA THR A 18 -14.50 1.61 -0.80
C THR A 18 -14.92 2.03 -2.20
N ALA A 19 -15.74 3.08 -2.35
CA ALA A 19 -16.08 3.69 -3.64
C ALA A 19 -14.86 4.28 -4.39
N GLY A 20 -13.80 4.62 -3.66
CA GLY A 20 -12.51 5.09 -4.19
C GLY A 20 -11.55 3.98 -4.62
N VAL A 21 -11.90 2.72 -4.38
CA VAL A 21 -11.09 1.57 -4.80
C VAL A 21 -11.18 1.42 -6.31
N LEU A 22 -10.02 1.19 -6.93
CA LEU A 22 -9.86 0.82 -8.33
C LEU A 22 -9.98 -0.70 -8.48
N TYR A 23 -9.22 -1.45 -7.68
CA TYR A 23 -9.33 -2.90 -7.57
C TYR A 23 -8.77 -3.41 -6.24
N VAL A 24 -9.19 -4.62 -5.86
CA VAL A 24 -8.51 -5.48 -4.89
C VAL A 24 -7.86 -6.63 -5.65
N GLY A 25 -6.61 -6.96 -5.35
CA GLY A 25 -5.87 -7.92 -6.16
C GLY A 25 -4.37 -7.97 -5.86
N SER A 26 -3.56 -8.39 -6.83
CA SER A 26 -2.10 -8.45 -6.67
C SER A 26 -1.44 -7.08 -6.81
N GLU A 27 -0.32 -6.86 -6.10
CA GLU A 27 0.46 -5.61 -6.12
C GLU A 27 0.86 -5.18 -7.56
N ASP A 28 1.20 -6.16 -8.41
CA ASP A 28 1.58 -5.99 -9.80
C ASP A 28 0.40 -5.73 -10.77
N GLY A 29 -0.83 -5.84 -10.28
CA GLY A 29 -2.05 -5.65 -11.04
C GLY A 29 -2.37 -6.75 -12.06
N ARG A 30 -1.77 -7.94 -11.99
CA ARG A 30 -2.14 -9.05 -12.89
C ARG A 30 -3.42 -9.77 -12.49
N VAL A 31 -3.75 -9.78 -11.19
CA VAL A 31 -4.99 -10.33 -10.63
C VAL A 31 -5.78 -9.19 -10.02
N GLN A 32 -7.04 -9.02 -10.41
CA GLN A 32 -7.87 -7.87 -9.99
C GLN A 32 -9.35 -8.24 -9.89
N MET A 33 -10.02 -7.68 -8.89
CA MET A 33 -11.47 -7.71 -8.69
C MET A 33 -11.94 -6.31 -8.30
N THR A 34 -13.17 -5.92 -8.65
CA THR A 34 -13.76 -4.71 -8.05
C THR A 34 -13.95 -4.91 -6.55
N TRP A 35 -14.21 -3.82 -5.82
CA TRP A 35 -14.47 -3.92 -4.38
C TRP A 35 -15.64 -4.87 -4.09
N GLU A 36 -16.75 -4.73 -4.81
CA GLU A 36 -17.98 -5.51 -4.62
C GLU A 36 -17.75 -7.01 -4.89
N GLN A 37 -16.85 -7.33 -5.82
CA GLN A 37 -16.47 -8.70 -6.12
C GLN A 37 -15.56 -9.29 -5.04
N ALA A 38 -14.63 -8.49 -4.50
CA ALA A 38 -13.63 -8.95 -3.54
C ALA A 38 -14.13 -9.00 -2.09
N GLU A 39 -15.03 -8.10 -1.70
CA GLU A 39 -15.54 -7.95 -0.32
C GLU A 39 -15.99 -9.28 0.33
N PRO A 40 -16.73 -10.17 -0.36
CA PRO A 40 -17.10 -11.46 0.21
C PRO A 40 -15.92 -12.37 0.53
N PHE A 41 -14.82 -12.27 -0.22
CA PHE A 41 -13.59 -13.06 -0.01
C PHE A 41 -12.69 -12.48 1.08
N LEU A 42 -12.75 -11.16 1.28
CA LEU A 42 -12.06 -10.50 2.38
C LEU A 42 -12.73 -10.78 3.73
N ASN A 43 -14.02 -11.15 3.75
CA ASN A 43 -14.73 -11.48 4.98
C ASN A 43 -14.36 -12.87 5.51
N VAL A 44 -13.11 -13.02 5.91
CA VAL A 44 -12.54 -14.25 6.45
C VAL A 44 -11.86 -13.96 7.78
N ASN A 45 -12.01 -14.90 8.71
CA ASN A 45 -11.28 -14.88 9.97
C ASN A 45 -9.98 -15.67 9.83
N TYR A 46 -8.91 -15.17 10.43
CA TYR A 46 -7.59 -15.78 10.39
C TYR A 46 -6.88 -15.64 11.75
N ASP A 47 -5.90 -16.49 12.03
CA ASP A 47 -5.17 -16.46 13.29
C ASP A 47 -4.13 -15.33 13.32
N ALA A 48 -4.18 -14.50 14.37
CA ALA A 48 -3.28 -13.35 14.50
C ALA A 48 -1.82 -13.83 14.59
N GLY A 49 -0.94 -13.27 13.75
CA GLY A 49 0.46 -13.68 13.65
C GLY A 49 0.72 -14.86 12.70
N TYR A 50 -0.32 -15.37 12.02
CA TYR A 50 -0.26 -16.42 11.00
C TYR A 50 -0.86 -16.00 9.65
N GLY A 51 -1.16 -14.72 9.47
CA GLY A 51 -1.64 -14.12 8.25
C GLY A 51 -0.73 -14.34 7.04
N ALA A 52 0.58 -14.56 7.21
CA ALA A 52 1.45 -14.93 6.08
C ALA A 52 1.20 -16.35 5.53
N GLN A 53 0.63 -17.23 6.36
CA GLN A 53 0.29 -18.61 6.02
C GLN A 53 -1.13 -18.71 5.45
N GLU A 54 -2.01 -17.77 5.84
CA GLU A 54 -3.43 -17.81 5.50
C GLU A 54 -3.83 -16.76 4.44
N ILE A 55 -3.04 -15.69 4.28
CA ILE A 55 -3.31 -14.56 3.39
C ILE A 55 -2.08 -14.32 2.51
N VAL A 56 -2.29 -14.19 1.20
CA VAL A 56 -1.22 -13.91 0.24
C VAL A 56 -0.57 -12.55 0.50
N LYS A 57 0.77 -12.51 0.49
CA LYS A 57 1.58 -11.34 0.87
C LYS A 57 1.47 -10.17 -0.12
N ASP A 58 1.09 -10.44 -1.36
CA ASP A 58 0.95 -9.44 -2.42
C ASP A 58 -0.49 -8.94 -2.59
N LEU A 59 -1.41 -9.34 -1.70
CA LEU A 59 -2.76 -8.77 -1.67
C LEU A 59 -2.67 -7.25 -1.47
N CYS A 60 -3.38 -6.51 -2.33
CA CYS A 60 -3.44 -5.07 -2.27
C CYS A 60 -4.87 -4.54 -2.50
N VAL A 61 -5.12 -3.36 -1.94
CA VAL A 61 -6.24 -2.49 -2.28
C VAL A 61 -5.67 -1.28 -3.00
N ARG A 62 -5.90 -1.16 -4.32
CA ARG A 62 -5.44 -0.01 -5.11
C ARG A 62 -6.56 1.00 -5.24
N PHE A 63 -6.26 2.28 -5.02
CA PHE A 63 -7.22 3.37 -5.17
C PHE A 63 -7.11 4.06 -6.54
N LYS A 64 -8.21 4.70 -6.98
CA LYS A 64 -8.27 5.43 -8.27
C LYS A 64 -7.23 6.55 -8.40
N GLY A 65 -6.72 7.08 -7.28
CA GLY A 65 -5.65 8.07 -7.23
C GLY A 65 -4.23 7.51 -7.32
N GLY A 66 -4.04 6.19 -7.43
CA GLY A 66 -2.74 5.54 -7.56
C GLY A 66 -2.08 5.10 -6.25
N ALA A 67 -2.58 5.55 -5.10
CA ALA A 67 -2.20 5.02 -3.79
C ALA A 67 -2.67 3.56 -3.63
N MET A 68 -2.07 2.84 -2.69
CA MET A 68 -2.46 1.47 -2.37
C MET A 68 -2.19 1.10 -0.91
N LEU A 69 -2.95 0.13 -0.41
CA LEU A 69 -2.64 -0.66 0.77
C LEU A 69 -2.11 -2.01 0.29
N ILE A 70 -1.00 -2.48 0.84
CA ILE A 70 -0.45 -3.81 0.52
C ILE A 70 -0.31 -4.60 1.79
N ARG A 71 -0.71 -5.87 1.77
CA ARG A 71 -0.56 -6.77 2.89
C ARG A 71 0.93 -6.90 3.25
N HIS A 72 1.24 -6.81 4.53
CA HIS A 72 2.61 -6.99 4.98
C HIS A 72 2.65 -7.77 6.29
N GLU A 73 3.66 -8.64 6.41
CA GLU A 73 3.96 -9.40 7.62
C GLU A 73 5.47 -9.36 7.85
N TYR A 74 5.86 -9.16 9.10
CA TYR A 74 7.24 -9.26 9.55
C TYR A 74 7.27 -9.60 11.04
N ASP A 75 7.97 -10.68 11.39
CA ASP A 75 8.16 -11.11 12.78
C ASP A 75 6.83 -11.31 13.53
N GLY A 76 5.86 -11.94 12.85
CA GLY A 76 4.52 -12.18 13.39
C GLY A 76 3.66 -10.92 13.56
N LYS A 77 4.16 -9.74 13.18
CA LYS A 77 3.36 -8.52 13.08
C LYS A 77 2.76 -8.41 11.69
N GLU A 78 1.52 -7.97 11.67
CA GLU A 78 0.68 -8.00 10.48
C GLU A 78 -0.02 -6.65 10.33
N TRP A 79 0.10 -6.05 9.14
CA TRP A 79 -0.55 -4.78 8.86
C TRP A 79 -0.78 -4.57 7.36
N TRP A 80 -1.51 -3.50 7.04
CA TRP A 80 -1.58 -2.92 5.71
C TRP A 80 -0.51 -1.83 5.56
N ARG A 81 0.49 -2.08 4.71
CA ARG A 81 1.48 -1.07 4.34
C ARG A 81 0.85 -0.08 3.36
N PHE A 82 0.70 1.17 3.78
CA PHE A 82 0.27 2.24 2.89
C PHE A 82 1.40 2.68 1.97
N VAL A 83 1.10 2.76 0.68
CA VAL A 83 1.95 3.35 -0.34
C VAL A 83 1.19 4.53 -0.93
N PRO A 84 1.69 5.77 -0.76
CA PRO A 84 1.02 6.95 -1.28
C PRO A 84 1.00 6.93 -2.81
N ALA A 85 0.06 7.69 -3.38
CA ALA A 85 0.06 7.94 -4.80
C ALA A 85 1.39 8.57 -5.24
N PRO A 86 1.91 8.23 -6.43
CA PRO A 86 3.06 8.93 -6.97
C PRO A 86 2.71 10.42 -7.16
N ASN A 87 3.66 11.30 -6.88
CA ASN A 87 3.50 12.71 -7.20
C ASN A 87 3.36 12.88 -8.72
N MET A 88 2.43 13.73 -9.16
CA MET A 88 2.24 14.04 -10.59
C MET A 88 3.52 14.59 -11.25
N HIS A 89 4.38 15.24 -10.46
CA HIS A 89 5.67 15.75 -10.89
C HIS A 89 6.76 15.19 -9.98
N GLY A 90 7.57 14.28 -10.52
CA GLY A 90 8.77 13.80 -9.85
C GLY A 90 9.94 14.79 -10.00
N ALA A 91 10.91 14.70 -9.09
CA ALA A 91 12.19 15.39 -9.29
C ALA A 91 13.08 14.58 -10.24
N PRO A 92 13.90 15.23 -11.08
CA PRO A 92 14.91 14.52 -11.86
C PRO A 92 15.90 13.82 -10.93
N PHE A 93 16.23 12.56 -11.22
CA PHE A 93 17.24 11.81 -10.48
C PHE A 93 18.61 11.94 -11.14
N LYS A 94 19.68 11.89 -10.34
CA LYS A 94 21.05 11.79 -10.82
C LYS A 94 21.44 10.32 -10.93
N ILE A 95 21.94 9.92 -12.09
CA ILE A 95 22.57 8.61 -12.27
C ILE A 95 23.93 8.66 -11.59
N VAL A 96 24.16 7.77 -10.63
CA VAL A 96 25.47 7.62 -10.00
C VAL A 96 26.03 6.26 -10.38
N LYS A 97 27.23 6.26 -10.97
CA LYS A 97 28.02 5.04 -11.19
C LYS A 97 28.65 4.66 -9.84
N GLY A 98 28.11 3.68 -9.13
CA GLY A 98 28.61 3.26 -7.81
C GLY A 98 27.76 2.15 -7.17
N GLU A 99 28.28 1.54 -6.11
CA GLU A 99 27.69 0.40 -5.40
C GLU A 99 26.26 0.65 -4.88
N TYR A 100 25.51 -0.46 -4.77
CA TYR A 100 24.11 -0.61 -4.38
C TYR A 100 23.60 0.43 -3.36
N LYS A 101 23.12 1.57 -3.86
CA LYS A 101 22.35 2.57 -3.11
C LYS A 101 20.99 2.75 -3.76
N SER A 102 19.94 2.96 -2.98
CA SER A 102 18.64 3.28 -3.56
C SER A 102 18.68 4.66 -4.24
N LEU A 103 17.76 4.91 -5.18
CA LEU A 103 17.61 6.25 -5.77
C LEU A 103 17.39 7.32 -4.69
N ALA A 104 16.72 6.96 -3.58
CA ALA A 104 16.51 7.87 -2.47
C ALA A 104 17.82 8.18 -1.72
N ASP A 105 18.64 7.18 -1.43
CA ASP A 105 19.94 7.39 -0.74
C ASP A 105 20.88 8.28 -1.56
N VAL A 106 20.80 8.16 -2.88
CA VAL A 106 21.61 8.95 -3.81
C VAL A 106 21.12 10.39 -3.92
N ASN A 107 19.80 10.60 -3.99
CA ASN A 107 19.22 11.90 -4.32
C ASN A 107 18.70 12.68 -3.09
N TYR A 108 18.52 12.02 -1.95
CA TYR A 108 17.98 12.58 -0.69
C TYR A 108 18.78 12.10 0.55
N PRO A 109 20.09 12.41 0.66
CA PRO A 109 20.92 11.92 1.77
C PRO A 109 20.51 12.44 3.16
N MET A 110 19.66 13.47 3.21
CA MET A 110 19.10 14.05 4.44
C MET A 110 17.61 13.70 4.64
N GLY A 111 17.07 12.74 3.87
CA GLY A 111 15.65 12.39 3.83
C GLY A 111 14.87 13.13 2.74
N ILE A 112 13.71 12.58 2.34
CA ILE A 112 12.80 13.24 1.37
C ILE A 112 12.25 14.50 2.03
N PRO A 113 12.42 15.71 1.45
CA PRO A 113 11.79 16.91 1.97
C PRO A 113 10.28 16.71 1.98
N VAL A 114 9.67 16.74 3.17
CA VAL A 114 8.21 16.70 3.29
C VAL A 114 7.70 18.02 2.73
N ASN A 115 6.98 17.97 1.61
CA ASN A 115 6.23 19.12 1.11
C ASN A 115 5.12 19.42 2.13
N THR A 116 5.41 20.26 3.11
CA THR A 116 4.39 20.94 3.90
C THR A 116 3.60 21.80 2.93
N LYS A 117 2.37 21.39 2.63
CA LYS A 117 1.45 22.16 1.79
C LYS A 117 1.36 23.59 2.35
N VAL A 118 1.42 24.54 1.43
CA VAL A 118 1.19 25.96 1.63
C VAL A 118 -0.19 26.14 2.28
N GLU A 119 -0.22 26.89 3.37
CA GLU A 119 -1.42 27.38 4.05
C GLU A 119 -2.14 28.38 3.12
N ASP A 120 -3.46 28.25 3.01
CA ASP A 120 -4.38 29.34 2.64
C ASP A 120 -5.28 29.65 3.86
#